data_AF-A0A6A3LBG6-F1
#
_entry.id   AF-A0A6A3LBG6-F1
#
_cell.length_a   1.000
_cell.length_b   1.000
_cell.length_c   1.000
_cell.angle_alpha   90.00
_cell.angle_beta   90.00
_cell.angle_gamma   90.00
#
_symmetry.space_group_name_H-M   'P 1'
#
loop_
_entity.id
_entity.type
_entity.pdbx_description
1 polymer ?
#
loop_
_entity_poly.entity_id
_entity_poly.type
_entity_poly.pdbx_seq_one_letter_code
_entity_poly.pdbx_strand_id
1 'polypeptide(L)'
;MGMVELIMEFEKTMTEDFKSVAELFQKLRNVSNRLNRQGQETLRVHLLPSQLMIGKLLAMLPGHLCGPSVTFSQEEFTLEKIETKLKSIFSNKSKAEVQVMGKTTQRSIEIPVNYAARGMDGAKKGPMKKSG
;
A
#
# COMPACT_ATOMS: atom_id res chain seq x y z
N MET A 1 16.24 24.63 -11.42
CA MET A 1 16.58 23.43 -10.63
C MET A 1 17.31 22.46 -11.53
N GLY A 2 18.45 21.97 -11.07
CA GLY A 2 19.13 20.85 -11.70
C GLY A 2 18.48 19.52 -11.27
N MET A 3 19.06 18.43 -11.76
CA MET A 3 18.54 17.08 -11.52
C MET A 3 18.54 16.70 -10.04
N VAL A 4 19.57 17.12 -9.29
CA VAL A 4 19.69 16.82 -7.84
C VAL A 4 18.56 17.50 -7.06
N GLU A 5 18.28 18.77 -7.35
CA GLU A 5 17.19 19.48 -6.68
C GLU A 5 15.82 18.89 -7.05
N LEU A 6 15.63 18.43 -8.29
CA LEU A 6 14.40 17.74 -8.70
C LEU A 6 14.21 16.39 -8.00
N ILE A 7 15.30 15.63 -7.77
CA ILE A 7 15.25 14.39 -6.99
C ILE A 7 14.85 14.70 -5.55
N MET A 8 15.44 15.74 -4.94
CA MET A 8 15.05 16.17 -3.59
C MET A 8 13.59 16.64 -3.54
N GLU A 9 13.12 17.38 -4.55
CA GLU A 9 11.72 17.81 -4.67
C GLU A 9 10.77 16.61 -4.76
N PHE A 10 11.16 15.54 -5.47
CA PHE A 10 10.38 14.31 -5.58
C PHE A 10 10.25 13.59 -4.23
N GLU A 11 11.36 13.35 -3.54
CA GLU A 11 11.35 12.72 -2.21
C GLU A 11 10.60 13.57 -1.18
N LYS A 12 10.73 14.90 -1.28
CA LYS A 12 9.96 15.84 -0.47
C LYS A 12 8.46 15.73 -0.75
N THR A 13 8.05 15.69 -2.01
CA THR A 13 6.63 15.55 -2.41
C THR A 13 6.01 14.25 -1.89
N MET A 14 6.78 13.16 -1.80
CA MET A 14 6.33 11.88 -1.22
C MET A 14 6.11 11.95 0.29
N THR A 15 6.84 12.82 0.99
CA THR A 15 6.85 12.89 2.46
C THR A 15 6.05 14.06 3.02
N GLU A 16 5.80 15.09 2.22
CA GLU A 16 4.92 16.21 2.58
C GLU A 16 3.45 15.79 2.73
N ASP A 17 2.69 16.65 3.39
CA ASP A 17 1.24 16.55 3.46
C ASP A 17 0.61 16.91 2.11
N PHE A 18 -0.46 16.18 1.77
CA PHE A 18 -1.29 16.42 0.60
C PHE A 18 -2.75 16.53 1.00
N LYS A 19 -3.52 17.36 0.28
CA LYS A 19 -4.96 17.52 0.54
C LYS A 19 -5.78 16.41 -0.11
N SER A 20 -5.28 15.84 -1.20
CA SER A 20 -5.91 14.70 -1.87
C SER A 20 -4.89 13.84 -2.63
N VAL A 21 -5.25 12.59 -2.91
CA VAL A 21 -4.46 11.71 -3.78
C VAL A 21 -4.31 12.31 -5.18
N ALA A 22 -5.35 12.97 -5.70
CA ALA A 22 -5.29 13.64 -7.00
C ALA A 22 -4.19 14.71 -7.05
N GLU A 23 -4.14 15.58 -6.04
CA GLU A 23 -3.11 16.62 -5.91
C GLU A 23 -1.71 16.01 -5.83
N LEU A 24 -1.54 14.94 -5.05
CA LEU A 24 -0.26 14.23 -4.93
C LEU A 24 0.23 13.71 -6.29
N PHE A 25 -0.65 13.04 -7.06
CA PHE A 25 -0.30 12.55 -8.39
C PHE A 25 0.08 13.68 -9.34
N GLN A 26 -0.63 14.81 -9.30
CA GLN A 26 -0.28 15.98 -10.11
C GLN A 26 1.11 16.52 -9.78
N LYS A 27 1.43 16.70 -8.49
CA LYS A 27 2.77 17.17 -8.07
C LYS A 27 3.87 16.21 -8.50
N LEU A 28 3.70 14.92 -8.22
CA LEU A 28 4.70 13.91 -8.55
C LEU A 28 4.91 13.76 -10.05
N ARG A 29 3.85 13.81 -10.87
CA ARG A 29 3.96 13.80 -12.35
C ARG A 29 4.72 15.01 -12.86
N ASN A 30 4.49 16.18 -12.28
CA ASN A 30 5.20 17.39 -12.69
C ASN A 30 6.72 17.26 -12.42
N VAL A 31 7.08 16.86 -11.19
CA VAL A 31 8.49 16.68 -10.81
C VAL A 31 9.15 15.56 -11.61
N SER A 32 8.48 14.41 -11.78
CA SER A 32 9.03 13.29 -12.54
C SER A 32 9.22 13.62 -14.02
N ASN A 33 8.28 14.32 -14.65
CA ASN A 33 8.41 14.75 -16.04
C ASN A 33 9.57 15.71 -16.24
N ARG A 34 9.76 16.68 -15.33
CA ARG A 34 10.90 17.61 -15.37
C ARG A 34 12.22 16.86 -15.19
N LEU A 35 12.29 15.94 -14.23
CA LEU A 35 13.48 15.14 -13.94
C LEU A 35 13.84 14.22 -15.12
N ASN A 36 12.85 13.50 -15.65
CA ASN A 36 13.04 12.58 -16.76
C ASN A 36 13.41 13.31 -18.05
N ARG A 37 12.87 14.51 -18.28
CA ARG A 37 13.28 15.34 -19.41
C ARG A 37 14.76 15.72 -19.32
N GLN A 38 15.20 16.25 -18.18
CA GLN A 38 16.62 16.57 -17.97
C GLN A 38 17.51 15.33 -18.03
N GLY A 39 17.06 14.21 -17.47
CA GLY A 39 17.74 12.93 -17.53
C GLY A 39 17.93 12.43 -18.96
N GLN A 40 16.93 12.61 -19.83
CA GLN A 40 17.08 12.29 -21.24
C GLN A 40 18.11 13.23 -21.89
N GLU A 41 17.90 14.54 -21.77
CA GLU A 41 18.73 15.56 -22.41
C GLU A 41 20.22 15.44 -22.03
N THR A 42 20.51 15.15 -20.77
CA THR A 42 21.87 15.15 -20.21
C THR A 42 22.53 13.78 -20.20
N LEU A 43 21.77 12.74 -19.83
CA LEU A 43 22.29 11.41 -19.52
C LEU A 43 21.75 10.31 -20.44
N ARG A 44 20.81 10.64 -21.34
CA ARG A 44 20.11 9.67 -22.22
C ARG A 44 19.37 8.57 -21.47
N VAL A 45 18.94 8.83 -20.24
CA VAL A 45 18.21 7.87 -19.40
C VAL A 45 16.90 8.43 -18.85
N HIS A 46 15.98 7.54 -18.50
CA HIS A 46 14.76 7.87 -17.79
C HIS A 46 14.98 7.64 -16.28
N LEU A 47 15.40 8.70 -15.58
CA LEU A 47 15.88 8.63 -14.19
C LEU A 47 14.85 8.12 -13.18
N LEU A 48 13.57 8.40 -13.42
CA LEU A 48 12.47 8.03 -12.54
C LEU A 48 11.37 7.32 -13.35
N PRO A 49 11.50 6.00 -13.57
CA PRO A 49 10.47 5.20 -14.22
C PRO A 49 9.15 5.23 -13.43
N SER A 50 8.04 5.20 -14.15
CA SER A 50 6.70 5.17 -13.56
C SER A 50 6.52 4.07 -12.52
N GLN A 51 7.15 2.91 -12.72
CA GLN A 51 7.10 1.77 -11.80
C GLN A 51 7.73 2.09 -10.43
N LEU A 52 8.84 2.84 -10.43
CA LEU A 52 9.49 3.27 -9.19
C LEU A 52 8.63 4.30 -8.44
N MET A 53 8.01 5.22 -9.18
CA MET A 53 7.05 6.17 -8.62
C MET A 53 5.83 5.47 -8.00
N ILE A 54 5.24 4.50 -8.70
CA ILE A 54 4.13 3.68 -8.19
C ILE A 54 4.54 2.92 -6.93
N GLY A 55 5.70 2.25 -6.95
CA GLY A 55 6.19 1.48 -5.81
C GLY A 55 6.37 2.34 -4.56
N LYS A 56 6.98 3.53 -4.70
CA LYS A 56 7.14 4.50 -3.61
C LYS A 56 5.79 5.01 -3.09
N LEU A 57 4.85 5.31 -3.98
CA LEU A 57 3.49 5.72 -3.61
C LEU A 57 2.78 4.64 -2.78
N LEU A 58 2.82 3.38 -3.24
CA LEU A 58 2.18 2.28 -2.53
C LEU A 58 2.84 2.00 -1.16
N ALA A 59 4.16 2.13 -1.07
CA ALA A 59 4.90 1.96 0.17
C ALA A 59 4.60 3.04 1.22
N MET A 60 4.22 4.24 0.79
CA MET A 60 3.88 5.36 1.68
C MET A 60 2.44 5.29 2.22
N LEU A 61 1.55 4.60 1.50
CA LEU A 61 0.13 4.46 1.85
C LEU A 61 -0.11 3.21 2.72
N PRO A 62 -1.23 3.15 3.48
CA PRO A 62 -1.55 1.97 4.28
C PRO A 62 -1.70 0.70 3.41
N GLY A 63 -0.70 -0.18 3.50
CA GLY A 63 -0.57 -1.34 2.61
C GLY A 63 -1.76 -2.29 2.58
N HIS A 64 -2.46 -2.47 3.71
CA HIS A 64 -3.64 -3.34 3.78
C HIS A 64 -4.87 -2.75 3.06
N LEU A 65 -4.92 -1.43 2.84
CA LEU A 65 -6.00 -0.78 2.08
C LEU A 65 -5.73 -0.81 0.57
N CYS A 66 -4.49 -0.59 0.16
CA CYS A 66 -4.12 -0.50 -1.26
C CYS A 66 -3.70 -1.85 -1.86
N GLY A 67 -2.98 -2.68 -1.10
CA GLY A 67 -2.37 -3.92 -1.57
C GLY A 67 -3.34 -4.86 -2.30
N PRO A 68 -4.50 -5.21 -1.72
CA PRO A 68 -5.47 -6.10 -2.37
C PRO A 68 -6.04 -5.56 -3.69
N SER A 69 -6.00 -4.24 -3.90
CA SER A 69 -6.52 -3.61 -5.13
C SER A 69 -5.48 -3.58 -6.27
N VAL A 70 -4.21 -3.90 -5.99
CA VAL A 70 -3.11 -3.80 -6.94
C VAL A 70 -2.81 -5.15 -7.57
N THR A 71 -2.87 -5.21 -8.89
CA THR A 71 -2.45 -6.36 -9.68
C THR A 71 -1.09 -6.07 -10.30
N PHE A 72 -0.12 -6.96 -10.08
CA PHE A 72 1.24 -6.84 -10.61
C PHE A 72 1.33 -7.48 -12.00
N SER A 73 0.80 -6.80 -13.01
CA SER A 73 0.98 -7.13 -14.43
C SER A 73 1.36 -5.89 -15.23
N GLN A 74 1.89 -6.05 -16.44
CA GLN A 74 2.29 -4.92 -17.27
C GLN A 74 1.10 -4.02 -17.66
N GLU A 75 -0.07 -4.64 -17.85
CA GLU A 75 -1.31 -3.97 -18.24
C GLU A 75 -1.94 -3.25 -17.06
N GLU A 76 -1.84 -3.80 -15.84
CA GLU A 76 -2.49 -3.27 -14.63
C GLU A 76 -1.60 -2.33 -13.81
N PHE A 77 -0.28 -2.52 -13.84
CA PHE A 77 0.68 -1.78 -13.02
C PHE A 77 1.16 -0.50 -13.73
N THR A 78 0.20 0.32 -14.15
CA THR A 78 0.43 1.61 -14.82
C THR A 78 0.00 2.76 -13.92
N LEU A 79 0.56 3.96 -14.17
CA LEU A 79 0.32 5.11 -13.30
C LEU A 79 -1.17 5.50 -13.28
N GLU A 80 -1.84 5.40 -14.43
CA GLU A 80 -3.26 5.72 -14.60
C GLU A 80 -4.16 4.75 -13.83
N LYS A 81 -3.92 3.44 -13.95
CA LYS A 81 -4.73 2.43 -13.25
C LYS A 81 -4.54 2.50 -11.75
N ILE A 82 -3.29 2.69 -11.30
CA ILE A 82 -3.00 2.86 -9.87
C ILE A 82 -3.64 4.14 -9.34
N GLU A 83 -3.52 5.27 -10.04
CA GLU A 83 -4.19 6.51 -9.64
C GLU A 83 -5.71 6.34 -9.49
N THR A 84 -6.33 5.66 -10.45
CA THR A 84 -7.78 5.37 -10.43
C THR A 84 -8.16 4.53 -9.22
N LYS A 85 -7.40 3.45 -8.94
CA LYS A 85 -7.63 2.58 -7.78
C LYS A 85 -7.46 3.37 -6.46
N LEU A 86 -6.40 4.15 -6.33
CA LEU A 86 -6.14 4.94 -5.12
C LEU A 86 -7.18 6.05 -4.91
N LYS A 87 -7.65 6.71 -5.98
CA LYS A 87 -8.77 7.65 -5.91
C LYS A 87 -10.07 6.96 -5.50
N SER A 88 -10.32 5.73 -5.94
CA SER A 88 -11.49 4.96 -5.50
C SER A 88 -11.43 4.66 -4.00
N ILE A 89 -10.26 4.25 -3.48
CA ILE A 89 -10.07 3.90 -2.07
C ILE A 89 -10.11 5.13 -1.15
N PHE A 90 -9.36 6.18 -1.51
CA PHE A 90 -9.13 7.33 -0.62
C PHE A 90 -9.96 8.57 -0.98
N SER A 91 -10.51 8.63 -2.19
CA SER A 91 -11.29 9.77 -2.67
C SER A 91 -10.51 11.09 -2.54
N ASN A 92 -11.10 12.10 -1.89
CA ASN A 92 -10.48 13.41 -1.67
C ASN A 92 -9.83 13.54 -0.28
N LYS A 93 -9.48 12.42 0.36
CA LYS A 93 -8.87 12.45 1.70
C LYS A 93 -7.43 12.95 1.65
N SER A 94 -7.09 13.72 2.68
CA SER A 94 -5.74 14.19 2.97
C SER A 94 -4.84 13.06 3.49
N LYS A 95 -3.54 13.32 3.56
CA LYS A 95 -2.56 12.37 4.13
C LYS A 95 -2.93 11.93 5.54
N ALA A 96 -3.31 12.88 6.40
CA ALA A 96 -3.67 12.59 7.79
C ALA A 96 -4.89 11.67 7.87
N GLU A 97 -5.93 11.93 7.07
CA GLU A 97 -7.14 11.11 7.02
C GLU A 97 -6.85 9.70 6.48
N VAL A 98 -6.01 9.58 5.45
CA VAL A 98 -5.57 8.28 4.92
C VAL A 98 -4.84 7.48 6.01
N GLN A 99 -3.97 8.13 6.80
CA GLN A 99 -3.27 7.46 7.91
C GLN A 99 -4.22 7.04 9.03
N VAL A 100 -5.22 7.87 9.35
CA VAL A 100 -6.27 7.51 10.33
C VAL A 100 -7.06 6.29 9.84
N MET A 101 -7.48 6.28 8.57
CA MET A 101 -8.15 5.12 7.97
C MET A 101 -7.32 3.84 8.09
N GLY A 102 -6.01 3.94 7.84
CA GLY A 102 -5.10 2.80 7.97
C GLY A 102 -5.07 2.24 9.40
N LYS A 103 -5.14 3.10 10.42
CA LYS A 103 -5.14 2.67 11.82
C LYS A 103 -6.49 2.09 12.28
N THR A 104 -7.60 2.66 11.82
CA THR A 104 -8.95 2.22 12.22
C THR A 104 -9.33 0.88 11.60
N THR A 105 -8.92 0.62 10.36
CA THR A 105 -9.22 -0.64 9.66
C THR A 105 -8.29 -1.77 10.09
N GLN A 106 -7.14 -1.45 10.68
CA GLN A 106 -6.21 -2.42 11.26
C GLN A 106 -6.57 -2.90 12.66
N ARG A 107 -7.67 -2.44 13.27
CA ARG A 107 -8.08 -2.95 14.59
C ARG A 107 -8.21 -4.47 14.50
N SER A 108 -7.31 -5.13 15.22
CA SER A 108 -7.06 -6.55 15.24
C SER A 108 -8.37 -7.33 15.25
N ILE A 109 -8.55 -8.21 14.28
CA ILE A 109 -9.36 -9.40 14.57
C ILE A 109 -8.56 -10.15 15.62
N GLU A 110 -8.85 -9.92 16.89
CA GLU A 110 -8.44 -10.83 17.95
C GLU A 110 -9.13 -12.15 17.63
N ILE A 111 -8.42 -13.06 16.94
CA ILE A 111 -8.89 -14.42 16.78
C ILE A 111 -8.78 -15.04 18.18
N PRO A 112 -9.91 -15.37 18.85
CA PRO A 112 -9.83 -16.05 20.14
C PRO A 112 -9.14 -17.39 19.89
N VAL A 113 -8.05 -17.66 20.60
CA VAL A 113 -7.18 -18.85 20.43
C VAL A 113 -7.86 -20.16 20.89
N ASN A 114 -9.19 -20.21 20.94
CA ASN A 114 -9.95 -21.31 21.52
C ASN A 114 -10.51 -22.26 20.44
N TYR A 115 -9.62 -22.79 19.60
CA TYR A 115 -9.93 -23.92 18.71
C TYR A 115 -9.06 -25.17 18.98
N ALA A 116 -8.35 -25.22 20.11
CA ALA A 116 -7.48 -26.35 20.46
C ALA A 116 -7.90 -27.15 21.72
N ALA A 117 -9.01 -26.81 22.38
CA ALA A 117 -9.42 -27.49 23.62
C ALA A 117 -10.60 -28.48 23.47
N ARG A 118 -11.11 -28.74 22.25
CA ARG A 118 -12.17 -29.73 22.01
C ARG A 118 -11.62 -30.92 21.22
N GLY A 119 -10.64 -31.60 21.78
CA GLY A 119 -9.99 -32.71 21.06
C GLY A 119 -9.11 -33.61 21.92
N MET A 120 -9.28 -33.67 23.24
CA MET A 120 -8.58 -34.65 24.09
C MET A 120 -9.41 -35.01 25.33
N ASP A 121 -10.54 -35.69 25.15
CA ASP A 121 -11.09 -36.59 26.16
C ASP A 121 -11.16 -38.00 25.56
N GLY A 122 -9.98 -38.55 25.34
CA GLY A 122 -9.80 -39.96 25.03
C GLY A 122 -10.02 -40.82 26.27
N ALA A 123 -10.93 -41.77 26.15
CA ALA A 123 -10.86 -43.11 26.73
C ALA A 123 -10.56 -43.23 28.25
N LYS A 124 -11.61 -43.39 29.06
CA LYS A 124 -11.52 -44.18 30.30
C LYS A 124 -12.58 -45.27 30.35
N LYS A 125 -12.10 -46.49 30.07
CA LYS A 125 -12.46 -47.81 30.62
C LYS A 125 -13.89 -47.97 31.14
N GLY A 126 -14.68 -48.78 30.43
CA GLY A 126 -15.94 -49.31 30.92
C GLY A 126 -15.73 -50.20 32.16
N PRO A 127 -16.69 -50.23 33.10
CA PRO A 127 -16.68 -51.20 34.19
C PRO A 127 -17.33 -52.51 33.74
N MET A 128 -16.57 -53.60 33.90
CA MET A 128 -17.10 -54.96 34.04
C MET A 128 -18.18 -54.98 35.14
N LYS A 129 -19.36 -55.52 34.83
CA LYS A 129 -20.26 -56.08 35.84
C LYS A 129 -20.62 -57.50 35.46
N LYS A 130 -20.18 -58.43 36.31
CA LYS A 130 -20.69 -59.81 36.42
C LYS A 130 -21.90 -59.85 37.34
N SER A 131 -22.73 -60.86 37.08
CA SER A 131 -23.62 -61.60 37.97
C SER A 131 -25.05 -61.09 38.19
N GLY A 132 -25.95 -62.07 38.05
CA GLY A 132 -27.39 -62.08 38.16
C GLY A 132 -27.91 -63.24 37.35
#